data_AF-A0A1D2RHM1-F1
#
_entry.id   AF-A0A1D2RHM1-F1
#
_cell.length_a   1.000
_cell.length_b   1.000
_cell.length_c   1.000
_cell.angle_alpha   90.00
_cell.angle_beta   90.00
_cell.angle_gamma   90.00
#
_symmetry.space_group_name_H-M   'P 1'
#
loop_
_entity.id
_entity.type
_entity.pdbx_description
1 polymer ?
#
loop_
_entity_poly.entity_id
_entity_poly.type
_entity_poly.pdbx_seq_one_letter_code
_entity_poly.pdbx_strand_id
1 'polypeptide(L)'
;MPALHRYIGNPFLTFVLNRMFGAGISDAHCGMRAFTKDALQKMNLKTPGMEFASEMIIEAARNKLKIAEVPIEYRPRGGGRAKLNSFHDGWRHLRFMLLYEPTAVFFIPGILIFITGLALLLLSTTERVHSMILGSFLTILGLQVITLGLYAKIYAVLYRREVPDMITGVFLRYNSLEYGMLAGFMVFLIGVGVGFNILMAWVASGYGELSQVRSAIFSVTFAILGIQMIFSAFFLSVLLLEKGE
;
A
#
# COMPACT_ATOMS: atom_id res chain seq x y z
N MET A 1 -1.88 -30.69 17.15
CA MET A 1 -2.51 -29.41 16.75
C MET A 1 -3.78 -29.70 15.95
N PRO A 2 -4.87 -28.92 16.06
CA PRO A 2 -6.06 -29.09 15.21
C PRO A 2 -5.72 -29.01 13.72
N ALA A 3 -6.40 -29.77 12.87
CA ALA A 3 -6.12 -29.85 11.43
C ALA A 3 -6.20 -28.48 10.74
N LEU A 4 -7.17 -27.65 11.13
CA LEU A 4 -7.34 -26.28 10.62
C LEU A 4 -6.08 -25.42 10.85
N HIS A 5 -5.46 -25.52 12.02
CA HIS A 5 -4.25 -24.76 12.33
C HIS A 5 -3.02 -25.32 11.63
N ARG A 6 -2.89 -26.66 11.61
CA ARG A 6 -1.73 -27.35 11.06
C ARG A 6 -1.60 -27.22 9.54
N TYR A 7 -2.73 -27.28 8.82
CA TYR A 7 -2.71 -27.38 7.36
C TYR A 7 -3.19 -26.13 6.63
N ILE A 8 -3.93 -25.25 7.30
CA ILE A 8 -4.55 -24.08 6.64
C ILE A 8 -4.11 -22.79 7.30
N GLY A 9 -4.46 -22.58 8.58
CA GLY A 9 -4.24 -21.31 9.28
C GLY A 9 -2.77 -20.92 9.39
N ASN A 10 -1.95 -21.73 10.06
CA ASN A 10 -0.54 -21.40 10.27
C ASN A 10 0.27 -21.41 8.96
N PRO A 11 0.09 -22.38 8.04
CA PRO A 11 0.79 -22.33 6.75
C PRO A 11 0.44 -21.09 5.93
N PHE A 12 -0.84 -20.69 5.90
CA PHE A 12 -1.25 -19.47 5.20
C PHE A 12 -0.62 -18.21 5.81
N LEU A 13 -0.71 -18.04 7.13
CA LEU A 13 -0.13 -16.88 7.80
C LEU A 13 1.40 -16.85 7.70
N THR A 14 2.05 -18.00 7.79
CA THR A 14 3.51 -18.13 7.58
C THR A 14 3.89 -17.80 6.13
N PHE A 15 3.10 -18.25 5.15
CA PHE A 15 3.29 -17.88 3.75
C PHE A 15 3.19 -16.37 3.53
N VAL A 16 2.15 -15.73 4.08
CA VAL A 16 1.99 -14.26 4.01
C VAL A 16 3.18 -13.56 4.64
N LEU A 17 3.60 -13.97 5.83
CA LEU A 17 4.74 -13.40 6.54
C LEU A 17 6.03 -13.54 5.72
N ASN A 18 6.32 -14.74 5.20
CA ASN A 18 7.51 -14.97 4.39
C ASN A 18 7.48 -14.17 3.08
N ARG A 19 6.31 -14.02 2.45
CA ARG A 19 6.18 -13.32 1.18
C ARG A 19 6.33 -11.81 1.32
N MET A 20 5.83 -11.23 2.41
CA MET A 20 5.93 -9.81 2.73
C MET A 20 7.33 -9.47 3.26
N PHE A 21 7.79 -10.18 4.29
CA PHE A 21 8.98 -9.80 5.06
C PHE A 21 10.24 -10.60 4.74
N GLY A 22 10.17 -11.61 3.86
CA GLY A 22 11.33 -12.41 3.46
C GLY A 22 11.95 -13.27 4.59
N ALA A 23 11.16 -13.66 5.59
CA ALA A 23 11.68 -14.36 6.78
C ALA A 23 12.15 -15.81 6.53
N GLY A 24 11.57 -16.49 5.54
CA GLY A 24 12.01 -17.83 5.11
C GLY A 24 11.80 -18.96 6.13
N ILE A 25 10.83 -18.83 7.05
CA ILE A 25 10.60 -19.80 8.13
C ILE A 25 9.49 -20.81 7.79
N SER A 26 9.55 -22.00 8.39
CA SER A 26 8.55 -23.06 8.23
C SER A 26 7.32 -22.90 9.13
N ASP A 27 7.46 -22.28 10.32
CA ASP A 27 6.34 -22.00 11.23
C ASP A 27 6.49 -20.67 11.98
N ALA A 28 5.65 -19.68 11.63
CA ALA A 28 5.66 -18.38 12.30
C ALA A 28 4.94 -18.34 13.65
N HIS A 29 4.22 -19.41 14.03
CA HIS A 29 3.34 -19.44 15.19
C HIS A 29 3.85 -20.37 16.30
N CYS A 30 5.08 -20.86 16.19
CA CYS A 30 5.76 -21.52 17.29
C CYS A 30 6.01 -20.53 18.44
N GLY A 31 5.56 -20.89 19.65
CA GLY A 31 5.74 -20.07 20.85
C GLY A 31 7.08 -20.25 21.56
N MET A 32 7.82 -21.34 21.28
CA MET A 32 9.15 -21.58 21.85
C MET A 32 10.21 -20.91 20.98
N ARG A 33 10.92 -19.93 21.56
CA ARG A 33 11.93 -19.14 20.85
C ARG A 33 13.06 -18.78 21.80
N ALA A 34 14.27 -18.68 21.26
CA ALA A 34 15.44 -18.18 21.95
C ALA A 34 16.14 -17.15 21.05
N PHE A 35 16.70 -16.12 21.67
CA PHE A 35 17.45 -15.06 20.98
C PHE A 35 18.58 -14.58 21.89
N THR A 36 19.66 -14.07 21.30
CA THR A 36 20.75 -13.45 22.05
C THR A 36 20.36 -12.06 22.52
N LYS A 37 21.04 -11.55 23.54
CA LYS A 37 20.88 -10.15 24.00
C LYS A 37 21.12 -9.16 22.85
N ASP A 38 22.13 -9.42 22.03
CA ASP A 38 22.46 -8.55 20.89
C ASP A 38 21.37 -8.56 19.82
N ALA A 39 20.75 -9.72 19.56
CA ALA A 39 19.61 -9.81 18.66
C ALA A 39 18.41 -9.01 19.20
N LEU A 40 18.11 -9.16 20.50
CA LEU A 40 17.04 -8.40 21.15
C LEU A 40 17.25 -6.88 21.04
N GLN A 41 18.48 -6.41 21.27
CA GLN A 41 18.79 -4.97 21.19
C GLN A 41 18.68 -4.39 19.78
N LYS A 42 18.83 -5.22 18.74
CA LYS A 42 18.67 -4.83 17.34
C LYS A 42 17.21 -4.82 16.89
N MET A 43 16.34 -5.60 17.52
CA MET A 43 14.92 -5.66 17.19
C MET A 43 14.14 -4.55 17.92
N ASN A 44 13.41 -3.72 17.18
CA ASN A 44 12.63 -2.63 17.77
C ASN A 44 11.20 -3.10 18.12
N LEU A 45 11.10 -4.01 19.08
CA LEU A 45 9.84 -4.66 19.45
C LEU A 45 8.93 -3.69 20.23
N LYS A 46 7.71 -3.47 19.76
CA LYS A 46 6.77 -2.49 20.33
C LYS A 46 5.43 -3.10 20.72
N THR A 47 5.11 -4.31 20.24
CA THR A 47 3.76 -4.84 20.35
C THR A 47 3.58 -5.61 21.66
N PRO A 48 2.64 -5.23 22.54
CA PRO A 48 2.47 -5.87 23.86
C PRO A 48 1.67 -7.18 23.82
N GLY A 49 1.09 -7.53 22.67
CA GLY A 49 0.11 -8.59 22.51
C GLY A 49 0.64 -9.88 21.88
N MET A 50 -0.27 -10.70 21.38
CA MET A 50 0.03 -11.95 20.69
C MET A 50 0.83 -11.73 19.40
N GLU A 51 0.69 -10.55 18.80
CA GLU A 51 1.39 -10.13 17.59
C GLU A 51 2.90 -9.96 17.80
N PHE A 52 3.36 -9.87 19.06
CA PHE A 52 4.78 -9.88 19.43
C PHE A 52 5.55 -11.04 18.79
N ALA A 53 4.89 -12.21 18.68
CA ALA A 53 5.46 -13.35 17.98
C ALA A 53 5.74 -13.03 16.49
N SER A 54 4.78 -12.46 15.78
CA SER A 54 5.00 -12.07 14.39
C SER A 54 6.04 -10.95 14.28
N GLU A 55 5.96 -9.94 15.15
CA GLU A 55 6.89 -8.80 15.20
C GLU A 55 8.34 -9.23 15.37
N MET A 56 8.64 -10.18 16.25
CA MET A 56 10.01 -10.69 16.44
C MET A 56 10.61 -11.27 15.17
N ILE A 57 9.85 -12.07 14.42
CA ILE A 57 10.34 -12.67 13.18
C ILE A 57 10.54 -11.59 12.12
N ILE A 58 9.59 -10.67 12.02
CA ILE A 58 9.64 -9.57 11.06
C ILE A 58 10.85 -8.67 11.33
N GLU A 59 11.07 -8.26 12.58
CA GLU A 59 12.20 -7.42 12.96
C GLU A 59 13.53 -8.15 12.80
N ALA A 60 13.58 -9.46 13.09
CA ALA A 60 14.78 -10.26 12.83
C ALA A 60 15.12 -10.32 11.32
N ALA A 61 14.11 -10.53 10.46
CA ALA A 61 14.29 -10.55 9.01
C ALA A 61 14.72 -9.17 8.48
N ARG A 62 14.06 -8.09 8.92
CA ARG A 62 14.40 -6.70 8.55
C ARG A 62 15.83 -6.31 8.93
N ASN A 63 16.27 -6.72 10.12
CA ASN A 63 17.63 -6.48 10.61
C ASN A 63 18.65 -7.50 10.06
N LYS A 64 18.25 -8.36 9.11
CA LYS A 64 19.09 -9.39 8.50
C LYS A 64 19.79 -10.29 9.53
N LEU A 65 19.10 -10.56 10.65
CA LEU A 65 19.60 -11.47 11.68
C LEU A 65 19.53 -12.91 11.20
N LYS A 66 20.39 -13.77 11.75
CA LYS A 66 20.37 -15.21 11.47
C LYS A 66 19.20 -15.85 12.22
N ILE A 67 18.32 -16.52 11.48
CA ILE A 67 17.19 -17.28 12.01
C ILE A 67 17.46 -18.76 11.73
N ALA A 68 17.28 -19.63 12.72
CA ALA A 68 17.41 -21.08 12.59
C ALA A 68 16.21 -21.76 13.26
N GLU A 69 15.70 -22.81 12.63
CA GLU A 69 14.56 -23.59 13.13
C GLU A 69 15.06 -24.92 13.68
N VAL A 70 14.67 -25.24 14.91
CA VAL A 70 14.94 -26.54 15.54
C VAL A 70 13.61 -27.30 15.63
N PRO A 71 13.47 -28.47 14.99
CA PRO A 71 12.24 -29.24 15.05
C PRO A 71 11.89 -29.61 16.50
N ILE A 72 10.64 -29.39 16.88
CA ILE A 72 10.10 -29.75 18.19
C ILE A 72 8.85 -30.62 18.04
N GLU A 73 8.61 -31.49 19.00
CA GLU A 73 7.39 -32.29 19.06
C GLU A 73 6.28 -31.49 19.75
N TYR A 74 5.17 -31.24 19.04
CA TYR A 74 4.00 -30.59 19.62
C TYR A 74 3.24 -31.57 20.54
N ARG A 75 3.15 -31.24 21.83
CA ARG A 75 2.35 -32.00 22.80
C ARG A 75 1.02 -31.31 23.11
N PRO A 76 -0.11 -32.05 23.15
CA PRO A 76 -1.38 -31.51 23.60
C PRO A 76 -1.26 -30.97 25.02
N ARG A 77 -1.94 -29.85 25.31
CA ARG A 77 -2.00 -29.29 26.66
C ARG A 77 -2.72 -30.27 27.58
N GLY A 78 -2.15 -30.58 28.75
CA GLY A 78 -2.71 -31.54 29.72
C GLY A 78 -4.02 -31.12 30.41
N GLY A 79 -4.63 -29.97 30.05
CA GLY A 79 -5.90 -29.51 30.61
C GLY A 79 -6.21 -28.03 30.36
N GLY A 80 -7.49 -27.65 30.51
CA GLY A 80 -8.03 -26.30 30.36
C GLY A 80 -8.74 -26.03 29.02
N ARG A 81 -9.63 -25.02 28.99
CA ARG A 81 -10.25 -24.55 27.73
C ARG A 81 -9.20 -23.81 26.89
N ALA A 82 -9.24 -24.02 25.57
CA ALA A 82 -8.43 -23.26 24.65
C ALA A 82 -8.78 -21.76 24.80
N LYS A 83 -7.77 -20.92 25.06
CA LYS A 83 -7.93 -19.46 25.16
C LYS A 83 -7.90 -18.76 23.79
N LEU A 84 -7.88 -19.54 22.70
CA LEU A 84 -7.53 -19.09 21.36
C LEU A 84 -8.77 -19.14 20.46
N ASN A 85 -9.14 -18.00 19.91
CA ASN A 85 -10.24 -17.85 18.97
C ASN A 85 -9.65 -17.82 17.56
N SER A 86 -9.54 -19.02 16.96
CA SER A 86 -8.81 -19.26 15.69
C SER A 86 -8.99 -18.19 14.61
N PHE A 87 -10.23 -17.76 14.34
CA PHE A 87 -10.51 -16.77 13.30
C PHE A 87 -10.20 -15.34 13.75
N HIS A 88 -10.56 -14.98 14.99
CA HIS A 88 -10.29 -13.65 15.53
C HIS A 88 -8.79 -13.39 15.66
N ASP A 89 -8.05 -14.37 16.19
CA ASP A 89 -6.61 -14.29 16.38
C ASP A 89 -5.88 -14.36 15.02
N GLY A 90 -6.35 -15.21 14.10
CA GLY A 90 -5.83 -15.25 12.73
C GLY A 90 -6.01 -13.91 11.99
N TRP A 91 -7.20 -13.30 12.10
CA TRP A 91 -7.46 -11.98 11.54
C TRP A 91 -6.60 -10.90 12.22
N ARG A 92 -6.41 -10.98 13.54
CA ARG A 92 -5.55 -10.06 14.29
C ARG A 92 -4.10 -10.10 13.79
N HIS A 93 -3.54 -11.30 13.58
CA HIS A 93 -2.20 -11.46 13.00
C HIS A 93 -2.11 -10.96 11.55
N LEU A 94 -3.10 -11.30 10.72
CA LEU A 94 -3.14 -10.83 9.34
C LEU A 94 -3.22 -9.31 9.29
N ARG A 95 -4.15 -8.71 10.04
CA ARG A 95 -4.28 -7.26 10.18
C ARG A 95 -2.97 -6.63 10.65
N PHE A 96 -2.30 -7.22 11.63
CA PHE A 96 -0.99 -6.74 12.07
C PHE A 96 0.02 -6.73 10.92
N MET A 97 0.20 -7.84 10.20
CA MET A 97 1.12 -7.92 9.06
C MET A 97 0.78 -6.89 7.97
N LEU A 98 -0.50 -6.75 7.61
CA LEU A 98 -0.97 -5.78 6.60
C LEU A 98 -0.70 -4.33 7.02
N LEU A 99 -0.82 -4.02 8.31
CA LEU A 99 -0.52 -2.69 8.87
C LEU A 99 0.97 -2.48 9.13
N TYR A 100 1.76 -3.54 9.26
CA TYR A 100 3.19 -3.50 9.51
C TYR A 100 4.00 -3.31 8.21
N GLU A 101 3.49 -3.83 7.09
CA GLU A 101 4.04 -3.56 5.77
C GLU A 101 2.95 -3.17 4.76
N PRO A 102 2.67 -1.86 4.62
CA PRO A 102 1.62 -1.36 3.73
C PRO A 102 1.96 -1.55 2.24
N THR A 103 3.22 -1.83 1.88
CA THR A 103 3.65 -1.89 0.47
C THR A 103 2.85 -2.90 -0.33
N ALA A 104 2.74 -4.15 0.13
CA ALA A 104 2.04 -5.20 -0.59
C ALA A 104 0.53 -4.95 -0.70
N VAL A 105 -0.05 -4.26 0.30
CA VAL A 105 -1.49 -4.04 0.43
C VAL A 105 -1.98 -2.89 -0.44
N PHE A 106 -1.18 -1.83 -0.58
CA PHE A 106 -1.58 -0.64 -1.31
C PHE A 106 -0.96 -0.56 -2.70
N PHE A 107 0.34 -0.80 -2.86
CA PHE A 107 1.01 -0.56 -4.14
C PHE A 107 0.66 -1.62 -5.19
N ILE A 108 0.64 -2.91 -4.83
CA ILE A 108 0.35 -3.98 -5.81
C ILE A 108 -1.05 -3.83 -6.40
N PRO A 109 -2.15 -3.84 -5.61
CA PRO A 109 -3.48 -3.67 -6.18
C PRO A 109 -3.67 -2.27 -6.76
N GLY A 110 -3.09 -1.23 -6.15
CA GLY A 110 -3.18 0.14 -6.67
C GLY A 110 -2.58 0.30 -8.07
N ILE A 111 -1.39 -0.26 -8.31
CA ILE A 111 -0.73 -0.24 -9.63
C ILE A 111 -1.51 -1.07 -10.65
N LEU A 112 -2.00 -2.26 -10.26
CA LEU A 112 -2.81 -3.10 -11.16
C LEU A 112 -4.09 -2.36 -11.57
N ILE A 113 -4.83 -1.80 -10.62
CA ILE A 113 -6.04 -1.01 -10.87
C ILE A 113 -5.73 0.20 -11.74
N PHE A 114 -4.63 0.93 -11.46
CA PHE A 114 -4.22 2.10 -12.22
C PHE A 114 -3.89 1.75 -13.68
N ILE A 115 -3.07 0.73 -13.90
CA ILE A 115 -2.67 0.29 -15.26
C ILE A 115 -3.88 -0.22 -16.04
N THR A 116 -4.72 -1.04 -15.42
CA THR A 116 -5.96 -1.53 -16.06
C THR A 116 -6.89 -0.37 -16.40
N GLY A 117 -7.09 0.58 -15.49
CA GLY A 117 -7.90 1.76 -15.74
C GLY A 117 -7.35 2.61 -16.88
N LEU A 118 -6.04 2.86 -16.87
CA LEU A 118 -5.37 3.66 -17.89
C LEU A 118 -5.44 2.98 -19.27
N ALA A 119 -5.25 1.66 -19.33
CA ALA A 119 -5.39 0.89 -20.55
C ALA A 119 -6.82 0.96 -21.09
N LEU A 120 -7.83 0.78 -20.24
CA LEU A 120 -9.23 0.91 -20.64
C LEU A 120 -9.54 2.32 -21.14
N LEU A 121 -9.05 3.36 -20.45
CA LEU A 121 -9.29 4.74 -20.82
C LEU A 121 -8.65 5.09 -22.19
N LEU A 122 -7.41 4.66 -22.43
CA LEU A 122 -6.67 4.98 -23.65
C LEU A 122 -7.11 4.15 -24.87
N LEU A 123 -7.38 2.86 -24.68
CA LEU A 123 -7.70 1.93 -25.77
C LEU A 123 -9.18 1.94 -26.16
N SER A 124 -10.06 2.43 -25.29
CA SER A 124 -11.49 2.52 -25.61
C SER A 124 -11.78 3.57 -26.69
N THR A 125 -12.74 3.24 -27.55
CA THR A 125 -13.21 4.09 -28.65
C THR A 125 -14.47 4.88 -28.24
N THR A 126 -14.86 5.86 -29.06
CA THR A 126 -16.06 6.69 -28.84
C THR A 126 -17.36 5.88 -28.72
N GLU A 127 -17.46 4.74 -29.40
CA GLU A 127 -18.60 3.83 -29.31
C GLU A 127 -18.68 3.06 -27.98
N ARG A 128 -17.61 3.07 -27.17
CA ARG A 128 -17.50 2.32 -25.91
C ARG A 128 -17.39 3.25 -24.70
N VAL A 129 -18.30 4.20 -24.60
CA VAL A 129 -18.31 5.23 -23.54
C VAL A 129 -18.33 4.62 -22.13
N HIS A 130 -19.09 3.54 -21.90
CA HIS A 130 -19.11 2.89 -20.58
C HIS A 130 -17.74 2.33 -20.16
N SER A 131 -16.99 1.76 -21.10
CA SER A 131 -15.62 1.28 -20.85
C SER A 131 -14.66 2.42 -20.56
N MET A 132 -14.85 3.58 -21.20
CA MET A 132 -14.08 4.80 -20.93
C MET A 132 -14.35 5.35 -19.53
N ILE A 133 -15.61 5.43 -19.12
CA ILE A 133 -16.00 5.91 -17.79
C ILE A 133 -15.41 4.98 -16.72
N LEU A 134 -15.52 3.66 -16.90
CA LEU A 134 -14.89 2.69 -16.02
C LEU A 134 -13.37 2.85 -15.98
N GLY A 135 -12.73 3.05 -17.15
CA GLY A 135 -11.29 3.30 -17.24
C GLY A 135 -10.86 4.52 -16.43
N SER A 136 -11.55 5.66 -16.63
CA SER A 136 -11.34 6.90 -15.87
C SER A 136 -11.46 6.69 -14.36
N PHE A 137 -12.55 6.05 -13.92
CA PHE A 137 -12.77 5.73 -12.51
C PHE A 137 -11.64 4.88 -11.92
N LEU A 138 -11.26 3.80 -12.60
CA LEU A 138 -10.17 2.92 -12.15
C LEU A 138 -8.82 3.63 -12.15
N THR A 139 -8.53 4.51 -13.11
CA THR A 139 -7.30 5.32 -13.10
C THR A 139 -7.24 6.22 -11.87
N ILE A 140 -8.33 6.96 -11.58
CA ILE A 140 -8.40 7.85 -10.42
C ILE A 140 -8.27 7.04 -9.11
N LEU A 141 -9.02 5.94 -9.02
CA LEU A 141 -9.00 5.07 -7.84
C LEU A 141 -7.62 4.43 -7.62
N GLY A 142 -6.99 3.93 -8.69
CA GLY A 142 -5.66 3.34 -8.63
C GLY A 142 -4.62 4.33 -8.11
N LEU A 143 -4.63 5.57 -8.62
CA LEU A 143 -3.73 6.61 -8.11
C LEU A 143 -4.02 6.93 -6.63
N GLN A 144 -5.29 6.96 -6.22
CA GLN A 144 -5.66 7.20 -4.82
C GLN A 144 -5.11 6.11 -3.89
N VAL A 145 -5.25 4.84 -4.28
CA VAL A 145 -4.75 3.71 -3.48
C VAL A 145 -3.22 3.73 -3.38
N ILE A 146 -2.52 4.01 -4.48
CA ILE A 146 -1.05 4.14 -4.49
C ILE A 146 -0.61 5.27 -3.54
N THR A 147 -1.28 6.43 -3.64
CA THR A 147 -0.97 7.61 -2.84
C THR A 147 -1.17 7.36 -1.34
N LEU A 148 -2.27 6.71 -0.95
CA LEU A 148 -2.51 6.29 0.43
C LEU A 148 -1.44 5.32 0.94
N GLY A 149 -0.99 4.38 0.08
CA GLY A 149 0.12 3.49 0.38
C GLY A 149 1.43 4.23 0.65
N LEU A 150 1.72 5.27 -0.13
CA LEU A 150 2.89 6.13 0.07
C LEU A 150 2.83 6.85 1.42
N TYR A 151 1.68 7.41 1.80
CA TYR A 151 1.50 8.06 3.11
C TYR A 151 1.71 7.08 4.26
N ALA A 152 1.10 5.90 4.18
CA ALA A 152 1.25 4.87 5.21
C ALA A 152 2.71 4.47 5.40
N LYS A 153 3.48 4.41 4.30
CA LYS A 153 4.91 4.08 4.32
C LYS A 153 5.77 5.18 4.91
N ILE A 154 5.51 6.43 4.53
CA ILE A 154 6.23 7.59 5.08
C ILE A 154 5.93 7.74 6.57
N TYR A 155 4.67 7.56 6.97
CA TYR A 155 4.27 7.49 8.37
C TYR A 155 5.01 6.38 9.13
N ALA A 156 5.17 5.19 8.53
CA ALA A 156 5.93 4.10 9.15
C ALA A 156 7.42 4.47 9.34
N VAL A 157 8.06 5.10 8.36
CA VAL A 157 9.46 5.56 8.51
C VAL A 157 9.58 6.64 9.60
N LEU A 158 8.68 7.62 9.63
CA LEU A 158 8.75 8.74 10.58
C LEU A 158 8.50 8.30 12.02
N TYR A 159 7.42 7.57 12.29
CA TYR A 159 7.01 7.26 13.67
C TYR A 159 7.45 5.86 14.13
N ARG A 160 7.63 4.89 13.23
CA ARG A 160 8.09 3.55 13.61
C ARG A 160 9.61 3.37 13.53
N ARG A 161 10.35 4.35 12.98
CA ARG A 161 11.81 4.31 12.74
C ARG A 161 12.21 3.16 11.82
N GLU A 162 11.38 2.85 10.84
CA GLU A 162 11.74 1.91 9.79
C GLU A 162 12.85 2.52 8.90
N VAL A 163 13.73 1.67 8.39
CA VAL A 163 14.79 2.12 7.47
C VAL A 163 14.12 2.54 6.16
N PRO A 164 14.36 3.75 5.65
CA PRO A 164 13.77 4.18 4.39
C PRO A 164 14.30 3.30 3.26
N ASP A 165 13.38 2.74 2.48
CA ASP A 165 13.72 2.06 1.24
C ASP A 165 13.90 3.06 0.09
N MET A 166 14.23 2.58 -1.11
CA MET A 166 14.50 3.44 -2.27
C MET A 166 13.35 4.41 -2.57
N ILE A 167 12.11 3.92 -2.58
CA ILE A 167 10.92 4.73 -2.88
C ILE A 167 10.74 5.80 -1.80
N THR A 168 10.70 5.38 -0.55
CA THR A 168 10.47 6.30 0.57
C THR A 168 11.60 7.33 0.65
N GLY A 169 12.85 6.91 0.43
CA GLY A 169 14.02 7.79 0.41
C GLY A 169 13.99 8.87 -0.67
N VAL A 170 13.30 8.66 -1.80
CA VAL A 170 13.07 9.71 -2.81
C VAL A 170 12.08 10.74 -2.28
N PHE A 171 10.96 10.29 -1.72
CA PHE A 171 9.89 11.14 -1.24
C PHE A 171 10.19 11.86 0.09
N LEU A 172 11.12 11.34 0.88
CA LEU A 172 11.64 11.99 2.10
C LEU A 172 12.59 13.16 1.81
N ARG A 173 13.00 13.39 0.55
CA ARG A 173 13.85 14.53 0.19
C ARG A 173 13.03 15.81 0.24
N TYR A 174 13.65 16.91 0.68
CA TYR A 174 13.00 18.23 0.77
C TYR A 174 12.31 18.64 -0.54
N ASN A 175 12.99 18.42 -1.68
CA ASN A 175 12.48 18.84 -2.99
C ASN A 175 11.30 18.01 -3.53
N SER A 176 10.82 16.98 -2.81
CA SER A 176 9.75 16.10 -3.31
C SER A 176 8.42 16.85 -3.48
N LEU A 177 8.19 17.89 -2.68
CA LEU A 177 7.03 18.77 -2.78
C LEU A 177 7.01 19.50 -4.12
N GLU A 178 8.08 20.22 -4.47
CA GLU A 178 8.16 21.06 -5.66
C GLU A 178 8.01 20.20 -6.91
N TYR A 179 8.69 19.05 -6.99
CA TYR A 179 8.55 18.15 -8.13
C TYR A 179 7.14 17.54 -8.23
N GLY A 180 6.54 17.15 -7.10
CA GLY A 180 5.18 16.62 -7.07
C GLY A 180 4.12 17.65 -7.49
N MET A 181 4.26 18.88 -7.00
CA MET A 181 3.39 20.00 -7.38
C MET A 181 3.56 20.39 -8.84
N LEU A 182 4.80 20.51 -9.34
CA LEU A 182 5.06 20.82 -10.74
C LEU A 182 4.48 19.74 -11.67
N ALA A 183 4.71 18.46 -11.36
CA ALA A 183 4.15 17.36 -12.14
C ALA A 183 2.62 17.38 -12.13
N GLY A 184 2.00 17.53 -10.95
CA GLY A 184 0.54 17.62 -10.82
C GLY A 184 -0.04 18.83 -11.55
N PHE A 185 0.63 19.99 -11.48
CA PHE A 185 0.21 21.21 -12.18
C PHE A 185 0.27 21.05 -13.70
N MET A 186 1.32 20.44 -14.24
CA MET A 186 1.41 20.14 -15.68
C MET A 186 0.28 19.22 -16.14
N VAL A 187 -0.01 18.15 -15.38
CA VAL A 187 -1.11 17.23 -15.67
C VAL A 187 -2.47 17.93 -15.59
N PHE A 188 -2.65 18.80 -14.60
CA PHE A 188 -3.86 19.60 -14.44
C PHE A 188 -4.07 20.55 -15.62
N LEU A 189 -3.02 21.27 -16.04
CA LEU A 189 -3.07 22.19 -17.19
C LEU A 189 -3.41 21.46 -18.49
N ILE A 190 -2.92 20.23 -18.70
CA ILE A 190 -3.31 19.41 -19.84
C ILE A 190 -4.82 19.14 -19.80
N GLY A 191 -5.35 18.71 -18.65
CA GLY A 191 -6.77 18.45 -18.47
C GLY A 191 -7.64 19.69 -18.74
N VAL A 192 -7.28 20.83 -18.15
CA VAL A 192 -7.99 22.10 -18.32
C VAL A 192 -7.86 22.62 -19.75
N GLY A 193 -6.70 22.51 -20.38
CA GLY A 193 -6.48 22.94 -21.76
C GLY A 193 -7.35 22.18 -22.75
N VAL A 194 -7.48 20.86 -22.59
CA VAL A 194 -8.42 20.05 -23.39
C VAL A 194 -9.86 20.49 -23.13
N GLY A 195 -10.23 20.73 -21.86
CA GLY A 195 -11.58 21.21 -21.51
C GLY A 195 -11.92 22.57 -22.09
N PHE A 196 -10.95 23.49 -22.08
CA PHE A 196 -11.09 24.82 -22.68
C PHE A 196 -11.26 24.74 -24.19
N ASN A 197 -10.50 23.88 -24.87
CA ASN A 197 -10.68 23.63 -26.31
C ASN A 197 -12.09 23.09 -26.64
N ILE A 198 -12.62 22.20 -25.81
CA ILE A 198 -13.99 21.68 -25.96
C ILE A 198 -15.02 22.82 -25.80
N LEU A 199 -14.84 23.67 -24.80
CA LEU A 199 -15.73 24.81 -24.54
C LEU A 199 -15.70 25.81 -25.71
N MET A 200 -14.50 26.14 -26.21
CA MET A 200 -14.37 27.02 -27.38
C MET A 200 -15.01 26.42 -28.63
N ALA A 201 -14.88 25.11 -28.85
CA ALA A 201 -15.54 24.43 -29.96
C ALA A 201 -17.07 24.46 -29.85
N TRP A 202 -17.62 24.36 -28.64
CA TRP A 202 -19.06 24.45 -28.38
C TRP A 202 -19.60 25.87 -28.57
N VAL A 203 -18.85 26.89 -28.14
CA VAL A 203 -19.20 28.30 -28.40
C VAL A 203 -19.18 28.59 -29.90
N ALA A 204 -18.14 28.10 -30.61
CA ALA A 204 -18.00 28.29 -32.05
C ALA A 204 -19.09 27.57 -32.87
N SER A 205 -19.66 26.47 -32.37
CA SER A 205 -20.78 25.78 -33.02
C SER A 205 -22.14 26.46 -32.80
N GLY A 206 -22.17 27.61 -32.13
CA GLY A 206 -23.42 28.30 -31.79
C GLY A 206 -24.22 27.59 -30.71
N TYR A 207 -23.53 26.91 -29.78
CA TYR A 207 -24.12 26.16 -28.67
C TYR A 207 -24.94 24.93 -29.10
N GLY A 208 -24.66 24.39 -30.29
CA GLY A 208 -25.29 23.17 -30.82
C GLY A 208 -24.82 21.87 -30.14
N GLU A 209 -25.22 20.73 -30.70
CA GLU A 209 -24.79 19.41 -30.21
C GLU A 209 -23.27 19.22 -30.34
N LEU A 210 -22.67 18.62 -29.31
CA LEU A 210 -21.23 18.44 -29.18
C LEU A 210 -20.87 16.95 -29.02
N SER A 211 -20.32 16.34 -30.06
CA SER A 211 -19.91 14.93 -30.08
C SER A 211 -18.47 14.69 -29.58
N GLN A 212 -18.06 15.40 -28.51
CA GLN A 212 -16.70 15.33 -27.95
C GLN A 212 -16.61 14.58 -26.59
N VAL A 213 -17.46 13.57 -26.39
CA VAL A 213 -17.54 12.81 -25.12
C VAL A 213 -16.19 12.22 -24.71
N ARG A 214 -15.42 11.67 -25.66
CA ARG A 214 -14.10 11.09 -25.40
C ARG A 214 -13.13 12.13 -24.81
N SER A 215 -12.99 13.27 -25.48
CA SER A 215 -12.12 14.37 -25.04
C SER A 215 -12.54 14.93 -23.68
N ALA A 216 -13.85 15.01 -23.42
CA ALA A 216 -14.37 15.46 -22.13
C ALA A 216 -13.99 14.52 -20.99
N ILE A 217 -14.12 13.20 -21.17
CA ILE A 217 -13.70 12.20 -20.17
C ILE A 217 -12.21 12.33 -19.89
N PHE A 218 -11.37 12.46 -20.93
CA PHE A 218 -9.94 12.67 -20.75
C PHE A 218 -9.63 13.96 -19.98
N SER A 219 -10.23 15.07 -20.40
CA SER A 219 -10.06 16.39 -19.77
C SER A 219 -10.33 16.32 -18.26
N VAL A 220 -11.50 15.79 -17.87
CA VAL A 220 -11.89 15.67 -16.47
C VAL A 220 -10.96 14.73 -15.72
N THR A 221 -10.61 13.58 -16.31
CA THR A 221 -9.71 12.61 -15.65
C THR A 221 -8.34 13.23 -15.37
N PHE A 222 -7.71 13.86 -16.36
CA PHE A 222 -6.40 14.50 -16.16
C PHE A 222 -6.47 15.68 -15.19
N ALA A 223 -7.53 16.49 -15.23
CA ALA A 223 -7.72 17.56 -14.26
C ALA A 223 -7.78 17.02 -12.82
N ILE A 224 -8.55 15.94 -12.59
CA ILE A 224 -8.67 15.29 -11.28
C ILE A 224 -7.31 14.71 -10.84
N LEU A 225 -6.62 13.97 -11.70
CA LEU A 225 -5.31 13.39 -11.38
C LEU A 225 -4.29 14.47 -11.01
N GLY A 226 -4.25 15.58 -11.76
CA GLY A 226 -3.36 16.70 -11.49
C GLY A 226 -3.62 17.35 -10.13
N ILE A 227 -4.89 17.66 -9.82
CA ILE A 227 -5.30 18.18 -8.51
C ILE A 227 -4.90 17.22 -7.39
N GLN A 228 -5.20 15.93 -7.56
CA GLN A 228 -4.89 14.89 -6.58
C GLN A 228 -3.39 14.80 -6.29
N MET A 229 -2.55 14.88 -7.33
CA MET A 229 -1.09 14.90 -7.18
C MET A 229 -0.60 16.15 -6.43
N ILE A 230 -1.16 17.32 -6.72
CA ILE A 230 -0.79 18.58 -6.03
C ILE A 230 -1.11 18.48 -4.53
N PHE A 231 -2.35 18.14 -4.18
CA PHE A 231 -2.75 18.00 -2.78
C PHE A 231 -2.00 16.87 -2.09
N SER A 232 -1.65 15.82 -2.83
CA SER A 232 -0.83 14.74 -2.30
C SER A 232 0.57 15.19 -1.94
N ALA A 233 1.23 15.96 -2.81
CA ALA A 233 2.56 16.49 -2.53
C ALA A 233 2.51 17.43 -1.31
N PHE A 234 1.48 18.26 -1.21
CA PHE A 234 1.27 19.16 -0.07
C PHE A 234 1.08 18.40 1.24
N PHE A 235 0.17 17.42 1.27
CA PHE A 235 -0.06 16.59 2.45
C PHE A 235 1.20 15.85 2.90
N LEU A 236 1.98 15.36 1.93
CA LEU A 236 3.24 14.71 2.21
C LEU A 236 4.26 15.65 2.86
N SER A 237 4.38 16.87 2.34
CA SER A 237 5.25 17.89 2.93
C SER A 237 4.84 18.20 4.38
N VAL A 238 3.54 18.32 4.66
CA VAL A 238 3.04 18.54 6.03
C VAL A 238 3.49 17.42 6.98
N LEU A 239 3.43 16.15 6.55
CA LEU A 239 3.93 15.03 7.37
C LEU A 239 5.44 15.11 7.65
N LEU A 240 6.21 15.74 6.76
CA LEU A 240 7.66 15.88 6.89
C LEU A 240 8.08 17.08 7.74
N LEU A 241 7.20 18.08 7.93
CA LEU A 241 7.49 19.26 8.76
C LEU A 241 7.82 18.90 10.21
N GLU A 242 7.23 17.84 10.77
CA GLU A 242 7.52 17.39 12.15
C GLU A 242 8.94 16.86 12.34
N LYS A 243 9.68 16.58 11.26
CA LYS A 243 11.07 16.14 11.32
C LYS A 243 12.08 17.30 11.31
N GLY A 244 11.60 18.55 11.26
CA GLY A 244 12.41 19.75 11.21
C GLY A 244 12.82 20.25 12.59
N GLU A 245 13.52 19.43 13.39
CA GLU A 245 14.59 19.79 14.35
C GLU A 245 15.55 18.59 14.53
#